data_AF-Q9M2B2-F1
#
_entry.id   AF-Q9M2B2-F1
#
_cell.length_a   1.000
_cell.length_b   1.000
_cell.length_c   1.000
_cell.angle_alpha   90.00
_cell.angle_beta   90.00
_cell.angle_gamma   90.00
#
_symmetry.space_group_name_H-M   'P 1'
#
loop_
_entity.id
_entity.type
_entity.pdbx_description
1 polymer ?
#
loop_
_entity_poly.entity_id
_entity_poly.type
_entity_poly.pdbx_seq_one_letter_code
_entity_poly.pdbx_strand_id
1 'polypeptide(L)'
;MSNQSTSSFGSTGPRGRGKVVGVPKRCWCGEGVVALISKSDMNPCRRYYRCGFTAKHRLRNDEHTFKWVDEALLNEIETLIDKTREIEQELKELRTERMVFERMVSEKLEIKIENEVLEKVEEALSEAKASSKKMMIVMVIGCMILLGITKFVG
;
A
#
# COMPACT_ATOMS: atom_id res chain seq x y z
N MET A 1 -8.21 -19.57 -28.42
CA MET A 1 -9.63 -19.39 -28.01
C MET A 1 -9.62 -19.16 -26.51
N SER A 2 -9.94 -17.95 -26.09
CA SER A 2 -9.75 -17.45 -24.73
C SER A 2 -11.04 -17.61 -23.94
N ASN A 3 -11.10 -18.54 -23.00
CA ASN A 3 -12.20 -18.59 -22.03
C ASN A 3 -11.64 -18.23 -20.66
N GLN A 4 -11.73 -16.94 -20.33
CA GLN A 4 -11.73 -16.49 -18.95
C GLN A 4 -13.05 -16.97 -18.32
N SER A 5 -12.97 -17.65 -17.18
CA SER A 5 -14.13 -17.88 -16.33
C SER A 5 -13.91 -17.15 -15.02
N THR A 6 -14.72 -16.12 -14.88
CA THR A 6 -14.81 -15.17 -13.79
C THR A 6 -15.13 -15.86 -12.46
N SER A 7 -14.48 -15.33 -11.43
CA SER A 7 -14.59 -15.63 -10.01
C SER A 7 -16.02 -15.78 -9.46
N SER A 8 -16.19 -16.78 -8.61
CA SER A 8 -17.25 -16.81 -7.60
C SER A 8 -16.68 -17.33 -6.28
N PHE A 9 -15.99 -16.46 -5.53
CA PHE A 9 -15.74 -16.67 -4.11
C PHE A 9 -17.06 -16.50 -3.34
N GLY A 10 -17.90 -17.53 -3.40
CA GLY A 10 -19.01 -17.71 -2.48
C GLY A 10 -18.45 -18.11 -1.13
N SER A 11 -18.23 -17.13 -0.24
CA SER A 11 -17.91 -17.40 1.16
C SER A 11 -19.11 -18.11 1.78
N THR A 12 -19.01 -19.44 1.86
CA THR A 12 -20.05 -20.30 2.42
C THR A 12 -19.83 -20.37 3.92
N GLY A 13 -20.13 -19.27 4.62
CA GLY A 13 -20.22 -19.25 6.07
C GLY A 13 -21.48 -19.99 6.55
N PRO A 14 -21.48 -20.55 7.77
CA PRO A 14 -22.61 -21.31 8.30
C PRO A 14 -23.86 -20.42 8.29
N ARG A 15 -25.00 -21.00 7.90
CA ARG A 15 -26.34 -20.37 7.89
C ARG A 15 -26.85 -20.12 9.31
N GLY A 16 -26.04 -19.44 10.12
CA GLY A 16 -26.40 -18.99 11.44
C GLY A 16 -27.51 -17.96 11.29
N ARG A 17 -28.43 -18.00 12.26
CA ARG A 17 -29.42 -16.95 12.56
C ARG A 17 -28.70 -15.68 13.05
N GLY A 18 -27.64 -15.25 12.34
CA GLY A 18 -26.85 -14.09 12.65
C GLY A 18 -27.66 -12.83 12.35
N LYS A 19 -27.65 -11.89 13.29
CA LYS A 19 -28.25 -10.57 13.11
C LYS A 19 -27.55 -9.89 11.93
N VAL A 20 -28.26 -9.70 10.82
CA VAL A 20 -27.70 -9.00 9.65
C VAL A 20 -27.59 -7.51 9.98
N VAL A 21 -26.35 -7.03 10.11
CA VAL A 21 -26.03 -5.60 10.15
C VAL A 21 -26.13 -5.06 8.72
N GLY A 22 -26.68 -3.85 8.56
CA GLY A 22 -26.89 -3.27 7.23
C GLY A 22 -28.12 -3.79 6.49
N VAL A 23 -28.06 -3.78 5.16
CA VAL A 23 -29.12 -4.19 4.24
C VAL A 23 -29.11 -5.70 4.04
N PRO A 24 -30.21 -6.40 4.38
CA PRO A 24 -30.27 -7.85 4.22
C PRO A 24 -30.31 -8.25 2.75
N LYS A 25 -29.29 -9.01 2.32
CA LYS A 25 -29.17 -9.51 0.93
C LYS A 25 -29.94 -10.81 0.69
N ARG A 26 -30.03 -11.67 1.71
CA ARG A 26 -30.70 -12.98 1.65
C ARG A 26 -31.27 -13.33 3.01
N CYS A 27 -32.38 -14.07 3.03
CA CYS A 27 -32.91 -14.65 4.25
C CYS A 27 -32.14 -15.91 4.65
N TRP A 28 -32.13 -16.26 5.95
CA TRP A 28 -31.54 -17.52 6.43
C TRP A 28 -32.14 -18.77 5.77
N CYS A 29 -33.39 -18.71 5.28
CA CYS A 29 -34.04 -19.78 4.53
C CYS A 29 -33.55 -19.93 3.08
N GLY A 30 -32.61 -19.09 2.63
CA GLY A 30 -32.06 -19.10 1.29
C GLY A 30 -32.81 -18.23 0.28
N GLU A 31 -34.02 -17.78 0.57
CA GLU A 31 -34.79 -16.93 -0.34
C GLU A 31 -34.26 -15.49 -0.42
N GLY A 32 -34.50 -14.82 -1.55
CA GLY A 32 -34.18 -13.41 -1.73
C GLY A 32 -34.95 -12.50 -0.77
N VAL A 33 -34.51 -11.26 -0.63
CA VAL A 33 -35.19 -10.24 0.17
C VAL A 33 -35.85 -9.23 -0.76
N VAL A 34 -37.08 -8.84 -0.45
CA VAL A 34 -37.87 -7.86 -1.20
C VAL A 34 -38.18 -6.65 -0.34
N ALA A 35 -38.28 -5.48 -0.96
CA ALA A 35 -38.73 -4.25 -0.29
C ALA A 35 -40.24 -4.11 -0.43
N LEU A 36 -40.92 -3.88 0.69
CA LEU A 36 -42.37 -3.71 0.77
C LEU A 36 -42.71 -2.40 1.48
N ILE A 37 -43.94 -1.92 1.27
CA ILE A 37 -44.49 -0.75 1.95
C ILE A 37 -45.44 -1.24 3.04
N SER A 38 -45.23 -0.75 4.26
CA SER A 38 -46.07 -1.05 5.41
C SER A 38 -47.46 -0.41 5.24
N LYS A 39 -48.48 -1.22 5.52
CA LYS A 39 -49.89 -0.81 5.55
C LYS A 39 -50.44 -0.79 6.98
N SER A 40 -49.58 -0.83 7.99
CA SER A 40 -50.01 -0.77 9.39
C SER A 40 -50.31 0.67 9.81
N ASP A 41 -51.26 0.83 10.72
CA ASP A 41 -51.63 2.15 11.25
C ASP A 41 -50.50 2.81 12.05
N MET A 42 -49.67 1.99 12.71
CA MET A 42 -48.53 2.46 13.50
C MET A 42 -47.33 2.90 12.66
N ASN A 43 -47.16 2.32 11.46
CA ASN A 43 -46.06 2.65 10.55
C ASN A 43 -46.59 2.75 9.11
N PRO A 44 -47.47 3.70 8.81
CA PRO A 44 -48.09 3.80 7.50
C PRO A 44 -47.03 4.23 6.47
N CYS A 45 -47.07 3.61 5.29
CA CYS A 45 -46.20 3.92 4.16
C CYS A 45 -44.68 3.72 4.40
N ARG A 46 -44.25 3.25 5.58
CA ARG A 46 -42.83 3.00 5.88
C ARG A 46 -42.34 1.77 5.13
N ARG A 47 -41.16 1.83 4.52
CA ARG A 47 -40.59 0.73 3.73
C ARG A 47 -39.80 -0.24 4.61
N TYR A 48 -39.96 -1.54 4.37
CA TYR A 48 -39.19 -2.59 5.04
C TYR A 48 -38.74 -3.67 4.07
N TYR A 49 -37.64 -4.32 4.41
CA TYR A 49 -37.14 -5.53 3.79
C TYR A 49 -37.80 -6.77 4.41
N ARG A 50 -38.24 -7.71 3.57
CA ARG A 50 -38.84 -8.99 3.99
C ARG A 50 -38.31 -10.14 3.14
N CYS A 51 -38.23 -11.33 3.72
CA CYS A 51 -38.02 -12.55 2.95
C CYS A 51 -39.06 -12.70 1.82
N GLY A 52 -38.60 -13.01 0.61
CA GLY A 52 -39.43 -13.18 -0.58
C GLY A 52 -40.45 -14.32 -0.42
N PHE A 53 -40.08 -15.39 0.29
CA PHE A 53 -40.96 -16.53 0.55
C PHE A 53 -42.13 -16.10 1.42
N THR A 54 -41.85 -15.42 2.52
CA THR A 54 -42.90 -14.96 3.45
C THR A 54 -43.75 -13.86 2.85
N ALA A 55 -43.15 -12.98 2.04
CA ALA A 55 -43.87 -11.99 1.24
C ALA A 55 -44.83 -12.64 0.23
N LYS A 56 -44.37 -13.64 -0.53
CA LYS A 56 -45.16 -14.36 -1.55
C LYS A 56 -46.31 -15.13 -0.92
N HIS A 57 -46.07 -15.81 0.19
CA HIS A 57 -47.06 -16.63 0.89
C HIS A 57 -47.88 -15.86 1.94
N ARG A 58 -47.66 -14.54 2.07
CA ARG A 58 -48.36 -13.65 3.02
C ARG A 58 -48.32 -14.15 4.47
N LEU A 59 -47.21 -14.77 4.86
CA LEU A 59 -47.01 -15.29 6.21
C LEU A 59 -46.87 -14.13 7.20
N ARG A 60 -47.48 -14.30 8.38
CA ARG A 60 -47.45 -13.34 9.49
C ARG A 60 -46.85 -14.02 10.72
N ASN A 61 -46.23 -13.24 11.59
CA ASN A 61 -45.59 -13.71 12.84
C ASN A 61 -44.58 -14.87 12.63
N ASP A 62 -43.90 -14.87 11.48
CA ASP A 62 -42.82 -15.81 11.21
C ASP A 62 -41.44 -15.23 11.60
N GLU A 63 -40.45 -16.11 11.67
CA GLU A 63 -39.08 -15.79 12.09
C GLU A 63 -38.13 -15.45 10.93
N HIS A 64 -38.66 -15.15 9.74
CA HIS A 64 -37.83 -14.78 8.60
C HIS A 64 -37.37 -13.33 8.68
N THR A 65 -36.38 -13.00 7.83
CA THR A 65 -35.80 -11.68 7.72
C THR A 65 -36.86 -10.58 7.61
N PHE A 66 -36.75 -9.62 8.54
CA PHE A 66 -37.47 -8.37 8.57
C PHE A 66 -36.52 -7.27 9.02
N LYS A 67 -36.50 -6.14 8.31
CA LYS A 67 -35.78 -4.95 8.75
C LYS A 67 -36.35 -3.70 8.10
N TRP A 68 -36.44 -2.60 8.82
CA TRP A 68 -36.82 -1.32 8.23
C TRP A 68 -35.75 -0.83 7.26
N VAL A 69 -36.16 -0.24 6.13
CA VAL A 69 -35.22 0.19 5.08
C VAL A 69 -34.31 1.30 5.58
N ASP A 70 -34.85 2.27 6.29
CA ASP A 70 -34.10 3.39 6.88
C ASP A 70 -33.06 2.89 7.90
N GLU A 71 -33.43 2.01 8.82
CA GLU A 71 -32.50 1.40 9.78
C GLU A 71 -31.42 0.56 9.07
N ALA A 72 -31.80 -0.19 8.04
CA ALA A 72 -30.86 -0.98 7.25
C ALA A 72 -29.83 -0.09 6.55
N LEU A 73 -30.26 1.03 5.96
CA LEU A 73 -29.38 1.97 5.28
C LEU A 73 -28.49 2.75 6.25
N LEU A 74 -29.02 3.17 7.40
CA LEU A 74 -28.23 3.82 8.44
C LEU A 74 -27.08 2.93 8.91
N ASN A 75 -27.36 1.65 9.18
CA ASN A 75 -26.33 0.70 9.56
C ASN A 75 -25.27 0.49 8.45
N GLU A 76 -25.66 0.51 7.17
CA GLU A 76 -24.68 0.44 6.06
C GLU A 76 -23.79 1.68 6.04
N ILE A 77 -24.38 2.87 6.21
CA ILE A 77 -23.63 4.13 6.24
C ILE A 77 -22.63 4.13 7.40
N GLU A 78 -23.05 3.76 8.61
CA GLU A 78 -22.16 3.64 9.77
C GLU A 78 -21.01 2.66 9.49
N THR A 79 -21.33 1.48 8.96
CA THR A 79 -20.30 0.47 8.61
C THR A 79 -19.32 1.00 7.56
N LEU A 80 -19.81 1.77 6.57
CA LEU A 80 -18.97 2.37 5.54
C LEU A 80 -18.08 3.47 6.10
N ILE A 81 -18.58 4.29 7.04
CA ILE A 81 -17.79 5.30 7.74
C ILE A 81 -16.63 4.63 8.49
N ASP A 82 -16.89 3.56 9.23
CA ASP A 82 -15.85 2.84 9.97
C ASP A 82 -14.78 2.27 9.05
N LYS A 83 -15.18 1.59 7.97
CA LYS A 83 -14.24 1.07 6.97
C LYS A 83 -13.44 2.16 6.27
N THR A 84 -14.07 3.30 5.98
CA THR A 84 -13.38 4.43 5.37
C THR A 84 -12.32 4.98 6.32
N ARG A 85 -12.65 5.10 7.61
CA ARG A 85 -11.71 5.53 8.65
C ARG A 85 -10.53 4.57 8.80
N GLU A 86 -10.78 3.25 8.77
CA GLU A 86 -9.74 2.22 8.79
C GLU A 86 -8.80 2.36 7.58
N ILE A 87 -9.34 2.45 6.37
CA ILE A 87 -8.55 2.62 5.14
C ILE A 87 -7.74 3.91 5.16
N GLU A 88 -8.33 5.02 5.62
CA GLU A 88 -7.61 6.29 5.74
C GLU A 88 -6.43 6.20 6.72
N GLN A 89 -6.57 5.42 7.79
CA GLN A 89 -5.50 5.19 8.76
C GLN A 89 -4.38 4.34 8.16
N GLU A 90 -4.71 3.22 7.50
CA GLU A 90 -3.74 2.37 6.81
C GLU A 90 -2.96 3.14 5.74
N LEU A 91 -3.64 4.01 4.97
CA LEU A 91 -2.99 4.87 3.97
C LEU A 91 -2.01 5.88 4.59
N LYS A 92 -2.30 6.40 5.78
CA LYS A 92 -1.36 7.29 6.50
C LYS A 92 -0.13 6.52 6.96
N GLU A 93 -0.32 5.34 7.52
CA GLU A 93 0.76 4.46 7.98
C GLU A 93 1.66 4.06 6.81
N LEU A 94 1.09 3.54 5.72
CA LEU A 94 1.84 3.20 4.50
C LEU A 94 2.59 4.41 3.92
N ARG A 95 2.00 5.61 3.95
CA ARG A 95 2.67 6.83 3.51
C ARG A 95 3.89 7.15 4.39
N THR A 96 3.76 7.01 5.71
CA THR A 96 4.88 7.25 6.64
C THR A 96 5.99 6.21 6.47
N GLU A 97 5.64 4.93 6.35
CA GLU A 97 6.61 3.86 6.08
C GLU A 97 7.37 4.09 4.78
N ARG A 98 6.66 4.49 3.72
CA ARG A 98 7.27 4.85 2.44
C ARG A 98 8.26 6.01 2.60
N MET A 99 7.91 7.07 3.31
CA MET A 99 8.82 8.21 3.52
C MET A 99 10.08 7.80 4.30
N VAL A 100 9.94 6.95 5.32
CA VAL A 100 11.08 6.44 6.09
C VAL A 100 11.97 5.56 5.22
N PHE A 101 11.37 4.68 4.42
CA PHE A 101 12.11 3.84 3.49
C PHE A 101 12.86 4.66 2.43
N GLU A 102 12.20 5.63 1.80
CA GLU A 102 12.83 6.52 0.82
C GLU A 102 14.01 7.28 1.43
N ARG A 103 13.87 7.79 2.67
CA ARG A 103 14.98 8.44 3.39
C ARG A 103 16.14 7.48 3.65
N MET A 104 15.87 6.29 4.17
CA MET A 104 16.91 5.29 4.45
C MET A 104 17.67 4.88 3.17
N VAL A 105 16.95 4.70 2.06
CA VAL A 105 17.56 4.36 0.77
C VAL A 105 18.44 5.51 0.26
N SER A 106 17.97 6.76 0.35
CA SER A 106 18.76 7.94 -0.03
C SER A 106 20.02 8.09 0.83
N GLU A 107 19.90 8.05 2.15
CA GLU A 107 21.04 8.14 3.08
C GLU A 107 22.07 7.02 2.81
N LYS A 108 21.60 5.78 2.61
CA LYS A 108 22.49 4.64 2.31
C LYS A 108 23.17 4.79 0.96
N LEU A 109 22.49 5.37 -0.03
CA LEU A 109 23.05 5.63 -1.35
C LEU A 109 24.12 6.73 -1.28
N GLU A 110 23.85 7.82 -0.56
CA GLU A 110 24.80 8.92 -0.33
C GLU A 110 26.09 8.42 0.33
N ILE A 111 25.98 7.69 1.45
CA ILE A 111 27.14 7.12 2.15
C ILE A 111 27.95 6.19 1.22
N LYS A 112 27.27 5.40 0.39
CA LYS A 112 27.95 4.49 -0.55
C LYS A 112 28.73 5.27 -1.62
N ILE A 113 28.14 6.32 -2.16
CA ILE A 113 28.79 7.19 -3.16
C ILE A 113 29.97 7.93 -2.53
N GLU A 114 29.81 8.50 -1.34
CA GLU A 114 30.89 9.21 -0.64
C GLU A 114 32.10 8.29 -0.39
N ASN A 115 31.86 7.05 0.05
CA ASN A 115 32.93 6.07 0.24
C ASN A 115 33.64 5.69 -1.06
N GLU A 116 32.89 5.47 -2.15
CA GLU A 116 33.47 5.11 -3.45
C GLU A 116 34.28 6.28 -4.05
N VAL A 117 33.81 7.52 -3.87
CA VAL A 117 34.54 8.72 -4.27
C VAL A 117 35.80 8.92 -3.44
N LEU A 118 35.73 8.72 -2.12
CA LEU A 118 36.89 8.84 -1.23
C LEU A 118 37.98 7.84 -1.61
N GLU A 119 37.63 6.58 -1.85
CA GLU A 119 38.56 5.55 -2.29
C GLU A 119 39.25 5.94 -3.62
N LYS A 120 38.48 6.44 -4.60
CA LYS A 120 39.01 6.90 -5.90
C LYS A 120 39.94 8.11 -5.78
N VAL A 121 39.65 9.03 -4.87
CA VAL A 121 40.50 10.21 -4.62
C VAL A 121 41.81 9.80 -3.95
N GLU A 122 41.77 8.89 -2.97
CA GLU A 122 42.96 8.36 -2.32
C GLU A 122 43.86 7.60 -3.31
N GLU A 123 43.26 6.78 -4.18
CA GLU A 123 43.94 6.08 -5.28
C GLU A 123 44.67 7.09 -6.19
N ALA A 124 43.96 8.10 -6.72
CA ALA A 124 44.54 9.11 -7.60
C ALA A 124 45.63 9.96 -6.93
N LEU A 125 45.48 10.30 -5.64
CA LEU A 125 46.50 11.01 -4.87
C LEU A 125 47.77 10.16 -4.74
N SER A 126 47.62 8.87 -4.42
CA SER A 126 48.75 7.95 -4.27
C SER A 126 49.55 7.83 -5.57
N GLU A 127 48.88 7.76 -6.72
CA GLU A 127 49.49 7.72 -8.05
C GLU A 127 50.20 9.03 -8.39
N ALA A 128 49.55 10.17 -8.17
CA ALA A 128 50.14 11.50 -8.42
C ALA A 128 51.39 11.72 -7.57
N LYS A 129 51.38 11.30 -6.30
CA LYS A 129 52.54 11.38 -5.39
C LYS A 129 53.68 10.46 -5.84
N ALA A 130 53.38 9.28 -6.38
CA ALA A 130 54.40 8.38 -6.93
C ALA A 130 55.02 8.97 -8.20
N SER A 131 54.19 9.53 -9.09
CA SER A 131 54.64 10.20 -10.32
C SER A 131 55.53 11.41 -10.02
N SER A 132 55.15 12.26 -9.07
CA SER A 132 55.95 13.45 -8.70
C SER A 132 57.31 13.09 -8.12
N LYS A 133 57.38 12.04 -7.28
CA LYS A 133 58.67 11.51 -6.78
C LYS A 133 59.57 11.05 -7.93
N LYS A 134 59.02 10.31 -8.90
CA LYS A 134 59.77 9.88 -10.10
C LYS A 134 60.29 11.08 -10.88
N MET A 135 59.45 12.09 -11.11
CA MET A 135 59.83 13.31 -11.83
C MET A 135 60.93 14.10 -11.13
N MET A 136 60.86 14.25 -9.80
CA MET A 136 61.90 14.90 -9.00
C MET A 136 63.25 14.18 -9.14
N ILE A 137 63.26 12.85 -9.09
CA ILE A 137 64.48 12.06 -9.27
C ILE A 137 65.08 12.32 -10.67
N VAL A 138 64.27 12.27 -11.72
CA VAL A 138 64.71 12.53 -13.10
C VAL A 138 65.30 13.93 -13.25
N MET A 139 64.65 14.95 -12.67
CA MET A 139 65.12 16.33 -12.71
C MET A 139 66.47 16.51 -12.01
N VAL A 140 66.64 15.94 -10.82
CA VAL A 140 67.92 16.01 -10.08
C VAL A 140 69.05 15.36 -10.87
N ILE A 141 68.82 14.17 -11.43
CA ILE A 141 69.82 13.49 -12.27
C ILE A 141 70.16 14.35 -13.50
N GLY A 142 69.16 14.95 -14.16
CA GLY A 142 69.37 15.85 -15.29
C GLY A 142 70.22 17.07 -14.94
N CYS A 143 69.95 17.72 -13.81
CA CYS A 143 70.76 18.85 -13.33
C CYS A 143 72.22 18.47 -13.04
N MET A 144 72.45 17.31 -12.43
CA MET A 144 73.81 16.83 -12.14
C MET A 144 74.63 16.59 -13.41
N ILE A 145 74.01 16.05 -14.46
CA ILE A 145 74.66 15.84 -15.77
C ILE A 145 75.04 17.18 -16.41
N LEU A 146 74.12 18.16 -16.41
CA LEU A 146 74.37 19.49 -16.99
C LEU A 146 75.54 20.21 -16.29
N LEU A 147 75.59 20.20 -14.96
CA LEU A 147 76.69 20.79 -14.19
C LEU A 147 78.03 20.08 -14.43
N GLY A 148 78.02 18.77 -14.68
CA GLY A 148 79.22 18.02 -15.05
C GLY A 148 79.76 18.41 -16.42
N ILE A 149 78.88 18.60 -17.41
CA ILE A 149 79.27 19.01 -18.77
C ILE A 149 79.88 20.41 -18.76
N THR A 150 79.29 21.37 -18.03
CA THR A 150 79.82 22.74 -17.96
C THR A 150 81.19 22.82 -17.26
N LYS A 151 81.48 21.91 -16.33
CA LYS A 151 82.80 21.77 -15.67
C LYS A 151 83.87 21.10 -16.54
N PHE A 152 83.49 20.40 -17.60
CA PHE A 152 84.44 19.70 -18.48
C PHE A 152 84.82 20.51 -19.72
N VAL A 153 84.00 21.51 -20.08
CA VAL A 153 84.17 22.37 -21.28
C VAL A 153 84.81 23.73 -20.96
N GLY A 154 84.91 24.12 -19.68
CA GLY A 154 85.61 25.32 -19.22
C GLY A 154 86.82 24.99 -18.37
#